data_AF-A3WZU3-F1
#
_entry.id   AF-A3WZU3-F1
#
_cell.length_a   1.000
_cell.length_b   1.000
_cell.length_c   1.000
_cell.angle_alpha   90.00
_cell.angle_beta   90.00
_cell.angle_gamma   90.00
#
_symmetry.space_group_name_H-M   'P 1'
#
loop_
_entity.id
_entity.type
_entity.pdbx_description
1 polymer ?
#
loop_
_entity_poly.entity_id
_entity_poly.type
_entity_poly.pdbx_seq_one_letter_code
_entity_poly.pdbx_strand_id
1 'polypeptide(L)'
;MTAVLSWLASLLTGPLLNKALDAYKAKLSAGNDADRIAADLATRELAVQQREIEVQSEYRVAALGHWYEPDKLMGYAVAVYVGKLLIYDKVLGLGSTDPLGGWIETTANLIVGFYFAKRGFENVARIIKK
;
A
#
# COMPACT_ATOMS: atom_id res chain seq x y z
N MET A 1 5.85 16.13 -29.99
CA MET A 1 6.42 15.27 -28.92
C MET A 1 7.41 16.01 -27.98
N THR A 2 7.62 17.32 -28.14
CA THR A 2 8.60 18.11 -27.35
C THR A 2 7.98 18.98 -26.25
N ALA A 3 6.70 19.37 -26.39
CA ALA A 3 6.02 20.24 -25.42
C ALA A 3 5.69 19.56 -24.08
N VAL A 4 5.27 18.29 -24.10
CA VAL A 4 4.93 17.52 -22.89
C VAL A 4 6.18 17.21 -22.05
N LEU A 5 7.30 16.89 -22.70
CA LEU A 5 8.59 16.68 -22.03
C LEU A 5 9.14 17.98 -21.42
N SER A 6 9.01 19.11 -22.12
CA SER A 6 9.41 20.42 -21.59
C SER A 6 8.53 20.87 -20.41
N TRP A 7 7.23 20.57 -20.44
CA TRP A 7 6.29 20.85 -19.36
C TRP A 7 6.59 20.00 -18.12
N LEU A 8 6.82 18.69 -18.29
CA LEU A 8 7.22 17.79 -17.21
C LEU A 8 8.58 18.17 -16.60
N ALA A 9 9.54 18.59 -17.43
CA ALA A 9 10.84 19.06 -16.95
C ALA A 9 10.72 20.36 -16.11
N SER A 10 9.84 21.29 -16.48
CA SER A 10 9.62 22.54 -15.72
C SER A 10 8.93 22.32 -14.38
N LEU A 11 8.07 21.30 -14.27
CA LEU A 11 7.39 20.93 -13.02
C LEU A 11 8.32 20.26 -12.01
N LEU A 12 9.32 19.51 -12.49
CA LEU A 12 10.26 18.79 -11.64
C LEU A 12 11.44 19.66 -11.16
N THR A 13 11.80 20.72 -11.89
CA THR A 13 13.06 21.44 -11.65
C THR A 13 12.91 22.71 -10.79
N GLY A 14 11.80 23.44 -10.88
CA GLY A 14 11.66 24.72 -10.16
C GLY A 14 11.48 24.61 -8.63
N PRO A 15 10.50 23.85 -8.12
CA PRO A 15 10.21 23.82 -6.68
C PRO A 15 11.16 22.96 -5.83
N LEU A 16 11.76 21.93 -6.45
CA LEU A 16 12.61 20.96 -5.76
C LEU A 16 14.02 21.49 -5.49
N LEU A 17 14.60 22.24 -6.43
CA LEU A 17 15.93 22.84 -6.27
C LEU A 17 15.96 23.91 -5.18
N ASN A 18 14.95 24.78 -5.12
CA ASN A 18 14.85 25.81 -4.08
C ASN A 18 14.68 25.20 -2.68
N LYS A 19 13.85 24.15 -2.56
CA LYS A 19 13.69 23.42 -1.28
C LYS A 19 14.95 22.69 -0.83
N ALA A 20 15.73 22.14 -1.76
CA ALA A 20 16.99 21.48 -1.44
C ALA A 20 18.06 22.49 -0.98
N LEU A 21 18.13 23.67 -1.60
CA LEU A 21 19.03 24.75 -1.21
C LEU A 21 18.69 25.35 0.17
N ASP A 22 17.41 25.52 0.46
CA ASP A 22 16.96 26.00 1.77
C ASP A 22 17.22 24.97 2.88
N ALA A 23 17.03 23.68 2.59
CA ALA A 23 17.39 22.60 3.51
C ALA A 23 18.91 22.55 3.76
N TYR A 24 19.73 22.81 2.75
CA TYR A 24 21.20 22.87 2.89
C TYR A 24 21.66 24.05 3.72
N LYS A 25 21.03 25.23 3.56
CA LYS A 25 21.30 26.42 4.38
C LYS A 25 20.87 26.22 5.84
N ALA A 26 19.72 25.61 6.07
CA ALA A 26 19.25 25.24 7.41
C ALA A 26 20.19 24.22 8.10
N LYS A 27 20.76 23.30 7.31
CA LYS A 27 21.76 22.33 7.79
C LYS A 27 23.11 22.98 8.13
N LEU A 28 23.49 24.05 7.42
CA LEU A 28 24.71 24.81 7.70
C LEU A 28 24.57 25.71 8.95
N SER A 29 23.34 26.11 9.32
CA SER A 29 23.06 26.94 10.49
C SER A 29 22.90 26.18 11.81
N ALA A 30 22.85 24.84 11.79
CA ALA A 30 22.68 24.02 12.99
C ALA A 30 24.03 23.80 13.70
N GLY A 31 24.47 24.78 14.49
CA GLY A 31 25.79 24.83 15.12
C GLY A 31 25.79 24.61 16.63
N ASN A 32 25.32 23.46 17.14
CA ASN A 32 25.43 23.13 18.56
C ASN A 32 25.63 21.62 18.77
N ASP A 33 26.67 21.22 19.49
CA ASP A 33 27.07 19.81 19.63
C ASP A 33 26.08 18.99 20.47
N ALA A 34 25.40 19.61 21.44
CA ALA A 34 24.35 18.96 22.23
C ALA A 34 23.11 18.63 21.37
N ASP A 35 22.72 19.55 20.48
CA ASP A 35 21.60 19.36 19.56
C ASP A 35 21.95 18.36 18.45
N ARG A 36 23.23 18.29 18.03
CA ARG A 36 23.73 17.23 17.15
C ARG A 36 23.66 15.85 17.81
N ILE A 37 24.06 15.74 19.08
CA ILE A 37 23.99 14.48 19.82
C ILE A 37 22.52 14.04 20.01
N ALA A 38 21.62 14.97 20.35
CA ALA A 38 20.19 14.69 20.47
C ALA A 38 19.56 14.30 19.11
N ALA A 39 19.95 14.96 18.02
CA ALA A 39 19.50 14.63 16.67
C ALA A 39 20.05 13.28 16.18
N ASP A 40 21.31 12.96 16.49
CA ASP A 40 21.92 11.67 16.17
C ASP A 40 21.27 10.54 16.98
N LEU A 41 20.91 10.79 18.24
CA LEU A 41 20.14 9.85 19.08
C LEU A 41 18.75 9.61 18.49
N ALA A 42 18.00 10.67 18.19
CA ALA A 42 16.68 10.57 17.58
C ALA A 42 16.72 9.87 16.22
N THR A 43 17.76 10.12 15.41
CA THR A 43 17.97 9.44 14.12
C THR A 43 18.23 7.94 14.32
N ARG A 44 19.03 7.57 15.33
CA ARG A 44 19.27 6.16 15.68
C ARG A 44 18.01 5.48 16.19
N GLU A 45 17.23 6.15 17.04
CA GLU A 45 15.95 5.62 17.52
C GLU A 45 14.96 5.40 16.38
N LEU A 46 14.85 6.36 15.44
CA LEU A 46 14.02 6.21 14.25
C LEU A 46 14.51 5.06 13.36
N ALA A 47 15.82 4.90 13.18
CA ALA A 47 16.38 3.79 12.41
C ALA A 47 16.12 2.42 13.08
N VAL A 48 16.18 2.35 14.42
CA VAL A 48 15.81 1.15 15.17
C VAL A 48 14.33 0.85 15.01
N GLN A 49 13.45 1.84 15.15
CA GLN A 49 12.01 1.66 14.94
C GLN A 49 11.68 1.21 13.52
N GLN A 50 12.33 1.78 12.50
CA GLN A 50 12.19 1.35 11.10
C GLN A 50 12.57 -0.13 10.96
N ARG A 51 13.71 -0.52 11.51
CA ARG A 51 14.19 -1.90 11.45
C ARG A 51 13.26 -2.86 12.20
N GLU A 52 12.69 -2.46 13.33
CA GLU A 52 11.70 -3.27 14.06
C GLU A 52 10.44 -3.48 13.23
N ILE A 53 9.95 -2.44 12.55
CA ILE A 53 8.79 -2.54 11.65
C ILE A 53 9.09 -3.46 10.46
N GLU A 54 10.27 -3.32 9.85
CA GLU A 54 10.73 -4.17 8.75
C GLU A 54 10.78 -5.63 9.18
N VAL A 55 11.45 -5.93 10.30
CA VAL A 55 11.57 -7.29 10.84
C VAL A 55 10.20 -7.87 11.19
N GLN A 56 9.29 -7.10 11.80
CA GLN A 56 7.91 -7.54 12.04
C GLN A 56 7.16 -7.84 10.74
N SER A 57 7.39 -7.05 9.69
CA SER A 57 6.79 -7.29 8.37
C SER A 57 7.34 -8.57 7.72
N GLU A 58 8.65 -8.80 7.84
CA GLU A 58 9.33 -10.01 7.34
C GLU A 58 8.83 -11.27 8.06
N TYR A 59 8.72 -11.23 9.39
CA TYR A 59 8.14 -12.34 10.16
C TYR A 59 6.70 -12.65 9.73
N ARG A 60 5.89 -11.61 9.48
CA ARG A 60 4.51 -11.80 9.02
C ARG A 60 4.44 -12.42 7.63
N VAL A 61 5.31 -12.00 6.71
CA VAL A 61 5.40 -12.57 5.36
C VAL A 61 5.94 -13.99 5.40
N ALA A 62 6.92 -14.29 6.25
CA ALA A 62 7.48 -15.63 6.39
C ALA A 62 6.48 -16.62 7.02
N ALA A 63 5.61 -16.15 7.93
CA ALA A 63 4.65 -17.02 8.63
C ALA A 63 3.30 -17.16 7.91
N LEU A 64 2.82 -16.11 7.23
CA LEU A 64 1.46 -16.00 6.67
C LEU A 64 1.45 -15.34 5.27
N GLY A 65 2.58 -15.39 4.55
CA GLY A 65 2.74 -14.77 3.24
C GLY A 65 2.69 -15.75 2.08
N HIS A 66 2.46 -17.05 2.31
CA HIS A 66 2.48 -18.03 1.24
C HIS A 66 1.25 -17.90 0.34
N TRP A 67 1.41 -18.12 -0.96
CA TRP A 67 0.32 -17.99 -1.93
C TRP A 67 -0.69 -19.14 -1.86
N TYR A 68 -0.31 -20.28 -1.25
CA TYR A 68 -1.15 -21.48 -1.13
C TYR A 68 -1.92 -21.57 0.20
N GLU A 69 -1.98 -20.49 0.97
CA GLU A 69 -2.75 -20.51 2.22
C GLU A 69 -4.26 -20.62 1.95
N PRO A 70 -5.02 -21.31 2.84
CA PRO A 70 -6.43 -21.58 2.61
C PRO A 70 -7.29 -20.33 2.34
N ASP A 71 -6.96 -19.20 2.98
CA ASP A 71 -7.64 -17.93 2.78
C ASP A 71 -7.44 -17.39 1.35
N LYS A 72 -6.18 -17.37 0.87
CA LYS A 72 -5.79 -16.91 -0.46
C LYS A 72 -6.33 -17.81 -1.55
N LEU A 73 -6.28 -19.13 -1.35
CA LEU A 73 -6.86 -20.09 -2.29
C LEU A 73 -8.37 -19.85 -2.46
N MET A 74 -9.07 -19.61 -1.36
CA MET A 74 -10.50 -19.30 -1.41
C MET A 74 -10.77 -17.96 -2.12
N GLY A 75 -9.96 -16.94 -1.83
CA GLY A 75 -10.01 -15.65 -2.54
C GLY A 75 -9.76 -15.78 -4.05
N TYR A 76 -8.78 -16.59 -4.45
CA TYR A 76 -8.48 -16.85 -5.86
C TYR A 76 -9.62 -17.57 -6.57
N ALA A 77 -10.28 -18.55 -5.93
CA ALA A 77 -11.42 -19.23 -6.52
C ALA A 77 -12.57 -18.24 -6.84
N VAL A 78 -12.89 -17.34 -5.91
CA VAL A 78 -13.91 -16.30 -6.12
C VAL A 78 -13.46 -15.30 -7.19
N ALA A 79 -12.18 -14.89 -7.19
CA ALA A 79 -11.64 -13.98 -8.18
C ALA A 79 -11.69 -14.56 -9.61
N VAL A 80 -11.43 -15.85 -9.78
CA VAL A 80 -11.55 -16.54 -11.07
C VAL A 80 -13.00 -16.57 -11.54
N TYR A 81 -13.97 -16.87 -10.66
CA TYR A 81 -15.39 -16.84 -11.01
C TYR A 81 -15.83 -15.44 -11.49
N VAL A 82 -15.47 -14.39 -10.75
CA VAL A 82 -15.78 -13.00 -11.11
C VAL A 82 -15.07 -12.60 -12.41
N GLY A 83 -13.79 -12.96 -12.56
CA GLY A 83 -13.02 -12.70 -13.78
C GLY A 83 -13.63 -13.36 -15.01
N LYS A 84 -14.09 -14.61 -14.88
CA LYS A 84 -14.83 -15.31 -15.95
C LYS A 84 -16.12 -14.58 -16.29
N LEU A 85 -16.94 -14.19 -15.31
CA LEU A 85 -18.17 -13.44 -15.57
C LEU A 85 -17.89 -12.11 -16.31
N LEU A 86 -16.93 -11.32 -15.84
CA LEU A 86 -16.65 -10.02 -16.43
C LEU A 86 -15.97 -10.12 -17.79
N ILE A 87 -14.89 -10.88 -17.89
CA ILE A 87 -14.07 -10.91 -19.09
C ILE A 87 -14.69 -11.85 -20.13
N TYR A 88 -14.98 -13.10 -19.75
CA TYR A 88 -15.40 -14.12 -20.71
C TYR A 88 -16.87 -13.96 -21.11
N ASP A 89 -17.78 -13.77 -20.15
CA ASP A 89 -19.21 -13.65 -20.46
C ASP A 89 -19.59 -12.24 -20.92
N LYS A 90 -19.17 -11.18 -20.20
CA LYS A 90 -19.61 -9.81 -20.50
C LYS A 90 -18.78 -9.09 -21.55
N VAL A 91 -17.45 -9.12 -21.46
CA VAL A 91 -16.59 -8.41 -22.41
C VAL A 91 -16.50 -9.17 -23.74
N LEU A 92 -16.28 -10.49 -23.69
CA LEU A 92 -16.08 -11.29 -24.89
C LEU A 92 -17.37 -11.93 -25.44
N GLY A 93 -18.44 -12.03 -24.64
CA GLY A 93 -19.71 -12.61 -25.10
C GLY A 93 -19.64 -14.11 -25.40
N LEU A 94 -18.63 -14.81 -24.90
CA LEU A 94 -18.31 -16.20 -25.27
C LEU A 94 -19.04 -17.24 -24.42
N GLY A 95 -19.90 -16.81 -23.51
CA GLY A 95 -20.66 -17.69 -22.64
C GLY A 95 -21.65 -16.98 -21.75
N SER A 96 -22.43 -17.79 -21.05
CA SER A 96 -23.29 -17.38 -19.94
C SER A 96 -23.04 -18.34 -18.79
N THR A 97 -22.76 -17.83 -17.60
CA THR A 97 -22.69 -18.61 -16.37
C THR A 97 -23.74 -18.15 -15.38
N ASP A 98 -24.36 -19.13 -14.75
CA ASP A 98 -25.41 -18.90 -13.78
C ASP A 98 -24.86 -18.16 -12.56
N PRO A 99 -25.65 -17.22 -12.01
CA PRO A 99 -25.31 -16.57 -10.75
C PRO A 99 -25.10 -17.60 -9.64
N LEU A 100 -24.13 -17.33 -8.76
CA LEU A 100 -24.03 -18.06 -7.50
C LEU A 100 -25.34 -17.90 -6.74
N GLY A 101 -25.86 -19.00 -6.19
CA GLY A 101 -27.05 -19.01 -5.36
C GLY A 101 -26.84 -19.78 -4.06
N GLY A 102 -27.62 -19.45 -3.03
CA GLY A 102 -27.63 -20.18 -1.77
C GLY A 102 -26.36 -19.95 -0.93
N TRP A 103 -25.83 -21.02 -0.35
CA TRP A 103 -24.70 -20.94 0.58
C TRP A 103 -23.44 -20.34 -0.07
N ILE A 104 -23.13 -20.74 -1.31
CA ILE A 104 -21.90 -20.31 -1.99
C ILE A 104 -21.90 -18.82 -2.34
N GLU A 105 -23.07 -18.25 -2.65
CA GLU A 105 -23.24 -16.80 -2.86
C GLU A 105 -22.89 -16.03 -1.58
N THR A 106 -23.43 -16.47 -0.45
CA THR A 106 -23.18 -15.86 0.87
C THR A 106 -21.69 -15.91 1.20
N THR A 107 -21.06 -17.08 1.03
CA THR A 107 -19.63 -17.26 1.28
C THR A 107 -18.77 -16.38 0.36
N ALA A 108 -19.07 -16.34 -0.95
CA ALA A 108 -18.33 -15.50 -1.90
C ALA A 108 -18.43 -14.01 -1.55
N ASN A 109 -19.62 -13.52 -1.21
CA ASN A 109 -19.83 -12.13 -0.78
C ASN A 109 -19.07 -11.79 0.50
N LEU A 110 -19.03 -12.71 1.48
CA LEU A 110 -18.24 -12.53 2.69
C LEU A 110 -16.74 -12.46 2.37
N ILE A 111 -16.22 -13.35 1.53
CA ILE A 111 -14.81 -13.34 1.12
C ILE A 111 -14.47 -11.99 0.49
N VAL A 112 -15.24 -11.54 -0.51
CA VAL A 112 -15.04 -10.23 -1.14
C VAL A 112 -15.08 -9.11 -0.10
N GLY A 113 -16.09 -9.13 0.77
CA GLY A 113 -16.23 -8.17 1.87
C GLY A 113 -14.99 -8.09 2.75
N PHE A 114 -14.48 -9.22 3.24
CA PHE A 114 -13.30 -9.24 4.12
C PHE A 114 -12.01 -8.81 3.41
N TYR A 115 -11.84 -9.15 2.13
CA TYR A 115 -10.67 -8.72 1.36
C TYR A 115 -10.63 -7.20 1.14
N PHE A 116 -11.78 -6.58 0.86
CA PHE A 116 -11.83 -5.14 0.58
C PHE A 116 -12.09 -4.27 1.83
N ALA A 117 -12.79 -4.78 2.83
CA ALA A 117 -13.16 -4.00 4.02
C ALA A 117 -12.00 -3.81 5.01
N LYS A 118 -10.96 -4.66 4.98
CA LYS A 118 -9.84 -4.60 5.93
C LYS A 118 -9.23 -3.20 6.06
N ARG A 119 -8.89 -2.55 4.94
CA ARG A 119 -8.34 -1.18 4.95
C ARG A 119 -9.35 -0.15 5.45
N GLY A 120 -10.63 -0.34 5.16
CA GLY A 120 -11.70 0.51 5.68
C GLY A 120 -11.78 0.48 7.20
N PHE A 121 -11.79 -0.72 7.78
CA PHE A 121 -11.79 -0.89 9.24
C PHE A 121 -10.53 -0.36 9.90
N GLU A 122 -9.34 -0.60 9.32
CA GLU A 122 -8.07 -0.07 9.84
C GLU A 122 -8.06 1.47 9.87
N ASN A 123 -8.59 2.12 8.85
CA ASN A 123 -8.69 3.57 8.79
C ASN A 123 -9.67 4.13 9.83
N VAL A 124 -10.84 3.51 9.98
CA VAL A 124 -11.83 3.89 11.00
C VAL A 124 -11.26 3.71 12.42
N ALA A 125 -10.60 2.58 12.68
CA ALA A 125 -9.96 2.31 13.97
C ALA A 125 -8.87 3.35 14.30
N ARG A 126 -8.10 3.79 13.29
CA ARG A 126 -7.08 4.84 13.47
C ARG A 126 -7.71 6.21 13.79
N ILE A 127 -8.88 6.52 13.24
CA ILE A 127 -9.63 7.74 13.56
C ILE A 127 -10.12 7.70 15.00
N ILE A 128 -10.69 6.58 15.45
CA ILE A 128 -11.24 6.44 16.81
C ILE A 128 -10.16 6.43 17.89
N LYS A 129 -8.96 5.95 17.57
CA LYS A 129 -7.81 5.92 18.51
C LYS A 129 -7.15 7.29 18.70
N LYS A 130 -7.40 8.27 17.83
CA LYS A 130 -6.96 9.66 17.99
C LYS A 130 -7.94 10.43 18.86
#